data_AF-A0A7Y1T4H0-F1
#
_entry.id   AF-A0A7Y1T4H0-F1
#
_cell.length_a   1.000
_cell.length_b   1.000
_cell.length_c   1.000
_cell.angle_alpha   90.00
_cell.angle_beta   90.00
_cell.angle_gamma   90.00
#
_symmetry.space_group_name_H-M   'P 1'
#
loop_
_entity.id
_entity.type
_entity.pdbx_description
1 polymer ?
#
loop_
_entity_poly.entity_id
_entity_poly.type
_entity_poly.pdbx_seq_one_letter_code
_entity_poly.pdbx_strand_id
1 'polypeptide(L)'
;GKEAHTRGINVIIAGAGGAAHLPGMVASLSPLPVIGVPVKSSNSIDGWDSVLSILQMPGGVPVATVALNGAKNAGILAAQIIGSNDKAVQARIIAFKLSLKEKVIQSSKDLQKKP
;
A
#
# COMPACT_ATOMS: atom_id res chain seq x y z
N GLY A 1 8.03 -13.78 7.37
CA GLY A 1 6.82 -14.05 6.57
C GLY A 1 6.05 -15.25 7.10
N LYS A 2 6.67 -16.44 7.05
CA LYS A 2 6.06 -17.74 7.36
C LYS A 2 5.11 -17.77 8.58
N GLU A 3 5.57 -17.32 9.74
CA GLU A 3 4.81 -17.36 10.99
C GLU A 3 3.99 -16.08 11.27
N ALA A 4 3.80 -15.19 10.29
CA ALA A 4 3.06 -13.95 10.54
C ALA A 4 1.59 -14.23 10.91
N HIS A 5 0.97 -15.20 10.23
CA HIS A 5 -0.44 -15.57 10.43
C HIS A 5 -0.72 -16.16 11.82
N THR A 6 0.26 -16.78 12.47
CA THR A 6 0.10 -17.35 13.83
C THR A 6 0.26 -16.30 14.93
N ARG A 7 0.79 -15.10 14.60
CA ARG A 7 1.03 -14.01 15.56
C ARG A 7 -0.07 -12.95 15.57
N GLY A 8 -1.22 -13.23 14.96
CA GLY A 8 -2.34 -12.29 14.88
C GLY A 8 -2.15 -11.15 13.87
N ILE A 9 -1.22 -11.27 12.92
CA ILE A 9 -1.04 -10.30 11.85
C ILE A 9 -2.08 -10.57 10.75
N ASN A 10 -2.75 -9.52 10.27
CA ASN A 10 -3.74 -9.65 9.18
C ASN A 10 -3.17 -9.31 7.80
N VAL A 11 -2.24 -8.34 7.72
CA VAL A 11 -1.69 -7.82 6.46
C VAL A 11 -0.21 -7.50 6.66
N ILE A 12 0.63 -7.80 5.66
CA ILE A 12 2.04 -7.43 5.67
C ILE A 12 2.29 -6.31 4.66
N ILE A 13 2.98 -5.25 5.06
CA ILE A 13 3.50 -4.23 4.16
C ILE A 13 5.01 -4.44 4.04
N ALA A 14 5.50 -4.59 2.82
CA ALA A 14 6.92 -4.77 2.53
C ALA A 14 7.39 -3.69 1.56
N GLY A 15 8.41 -2.92 1.95
CA GLY A 15 9.05 -1.92 1.11
C GLY A 15 10.42 -2.36 0.63
N ALA A 16 10.74 -2.15 -0.65
CA ALA A 16 12.05 -2.44 -1.21
C ALA A 16 12.35 -1.58 -2.44
N GLY A 17 13.63 -1.32 -2.71
CA GLY A 17 14.11 -0.54 -3.85
C GLY A 17 15.22 -1.25 -4.64
N GLY A 18 15.46 -0.81 -5.88
CA GLY A 18 16.36 -1.48 -6.80
C GLY A 18 15.75 -2.79 -7.33
N ALA A 19 16.52 -3.88 -7.26
CA ALA A 19 16.03 -5.25 -7.45
C ALA A 19 15.17 -5.68 -6.25
N ALA A 20 13.93 -5.19 -6.21
CA ALA A 20 13.08 -5.15 -5.03
C ALA A 20 12.36 -6.49 -4.76
N HIS A 21 13.08 -7.50 -4.27
CA HIS A 21 12.57 -8.87 -4.09
C HIS A 21 11.80 -9.13 -2.78
N LEU A 22 11.97 -8.28 -1.75
CA LEU A 22 11.40 -8.54 -0.42
C LEU A 22 9.88 -8.80 -0.44
N PRO A 23 9.03 -8.00 -1.12
CA PRO A 23 7.59 -8.26 -1.12
C PRO A 23 7.22 -9.61 -1.73
N GLY A 24 7.86 -9.98 -2.85
CA GLY A 24 7.63 -11.27 -3.51
C GLY A 24 8.06 -12.46 -2.65
N MET A 25 9.23 -12.37 -1.99
CA MET A 25 9.71 -13.40 -1.07
C MET A 25 8.82 -13.54 0.17
N VAL A 26 8.26 -12.45 0.68
CA VAL A 26 7.32 -12.52 1.80
C VAL A 26 6.00 -13.16 1.35
N ALA A 27 5.51 -12.84 0.15
CA ALA A 27 4.28 -13.40 -0.42
C ALA A 27 4.40 -14.90 -0.71
N SER A 28 5.57 -15.39 -1.13
CA SER A 28 5.77 -16.82 -1.36
C SER A 28 5.79 -17.67 -0.09
N LEU A 29 6.05 -17.05 1.06
CA LEU A 29 6.17 -17.73 2.35
C LEU A 29 4.96 -17.54 3.26
N SER A 30 4.13 -16.53 3.03
CA SER A 30 3.06 -16.11 3.92
C SER A 30 1.69 -16.41 3.30
N PRO A 31 0.74 -16.98 4.06
CA PRO A 31 -0.65 -17.09 3.59
C PRO A 31 -1.42 -15.75 3.69
N LEU A 32 -0.84 -14.73 4.32
CA LEU A 32 -1.46 -13.41 4.48
C LEU A 32 -1.29 -12.54 3.22
N PRO A 33 -2.22 -11.59 2.97
CA PRO A 33 -2.04 -10.55 1.98
C PRO A 33 -0.75 -9.76 2.20
N VAL A 34 0.02 -9.56 1.12
CA VAL A 34 1.24 -8.75 1.10
C VAL A 34 1.03 -7.54 0.21
N ILE A 35 1.28 -6.36 0.76
CA ILE A 35 1.28 -5.07 0.05
C ILE A 35 2.73 -4.67 -0.21
N GLY A 36 3.07 -4.50 -1.48
CA GLY A 36 4.39 -4.08 -1.92
C GLY A 36 4.49 -2.58 -2.09
N VAL A 37 5.50 -1.96 -1.47
CA VAL A 37 5.84 -0.53 -1.65
C VAL A 37 7.16 -0.44 -2.41
N PRO A 38 7.15 -0.09 -3.70
CA PRO A 38 8.37 0.25 -4.42
C PRO A 38 9.00 1.49 -3.78
N VAL A 39 10.27 1.40 -3.42
CA VAL A 39 11.04 2.51 -2.83
C VAL A 39 12.06 3.00 -3.83
N LYS A 40 12.13 4.30 -4.07
CA LYS A 40 13.13 4.89 -4.98
C LYS A 40 14.53 4.69 -4.36
N SER A 41 15.32 3.80 -4.96
CA SER A 41 16.73 3.61 -4.60
C SER A 41 17.61 4.69 -5.24
N SER A 42 18.76 5.00 -4.63
CA SER A 42 19.74 5.95 -5.18
C SER A 42 20.31 5.49 -6.53
N ASN A 43 20.36 4.18 -6.75
CA ASN A 43 20.93 3.55 -7.96
C ASN A 43 19.83 3.13 -8.96
N SER A 44 18.64 3.69 -8.82
CA SER A 44 17.44 3.28 -9.56
C SER A 44 17.22 4.13 -10.81
N ILE A 45 16.68 3.50 -11.85
CA ILE A 45 16.15 4.20 -13.03
C ILE A 45 14.78 4.81 -12.67
N ASP A 46 14.81 5.88 -11.89
CA ASP A 46 13.63 6.63 -11.41
C ASP A 46 12.55 5.80 -10.69
N GLY A 47 12.93 4.67 -10.10
CA GLY A 47 12.06 3.77 -9.36
C GLY A 47 11.44 2.66 -10.21
N TRP A 48 11.65 2.65 -11.54
CA TRP A 48 11.04 1.66 -12.43
C TRP A 48 11.51 0.24 -12.17
N ASP A 49 12.79 0.07 -11.85
CA ASP A 49 13.35 -1.21 -11.41
C ASP A 49 12.58 -1.78 -10.21
N SER A 50 12.26 -0.93 -9.24
CA SER A 50 11.60 -1.27 -7.99
C SER A 50 10.13 -1.57 -8.23
N VAL A 51 9.47 -0.76 -9.07
CA VAL A 51 8.07 -0.95 -9.46
C VAL A 51 7.90 -2.28 -10.19
N LEU A 52 8.69 -2.53 -11.23
CA LEU A 52 8.57 -3.75 -12.04
C LEU A 52 8.97 -5.00 -11.26
N SER A 53 10.00 -4.92 -10.41
CA SER A 53 10.43 -6.04 -9.55
C SER A 53 9.34 -6.51 -8.58
N ILE A 54 8.48 -5.59 -8.12
CA ILE A 54 7.40 -5.91 -7.16
C ILE A 54 6.09 -6.23 -7.90
N LEU A 55 5.79 -5.51 -8.98
CA LEU A 55 4.52 -5.62 -9.70
C LEU A 55 4.41 -6.91 -10.52
N GLN A 56 5.48 -7.34 -11.18
CA GLN A 56 5.47 -8.42 -12.16
C GLN A 56 5.60 -9.82 -11.51
N MET A 57 4.75 -10.09 -10.51
CA MET A 57 4.72 -11.40 -9.86
C MET A 57 4.07 -12.45 -10.77
N PRO A 58 4.60 -13.68 -10.84
CA PRO A 58 3.97 -14.77 -11.57
C PRO A 58 2.65 -15.20 -10.91
N GLY A 59 1.81 -15.89 -11.69
CA GLY A 59 0.57 -16.48 -11.16
C GLY A 59 0.84 -17.43 -10.00
N GLY A 60 0.02 -17.34 -8.95
CA GLY A 60 0.12 -18.16 -7.74
C GLY A 60 0.73 -17.46 -6.52
N VAL A 61 1.50 -16.37 -6.70
CA VAL A 61 2.13 -15.64 -5.59
C VAL A 61 1.86 -14.12 -5.73
N PRO A 62 0.64 -13.64 -5.43
CA PRO A 62 0.28 -12.26 -5.67
C PRO A 62 0.89 -11.27 -4.66
N VAL A 63 1.21 -10.07 -5.14
CA VAL A 63 1.57 -8.91 -4.31
C VAL A 63 0.67 -7.72 -4.70
N ALA A 64 0.06 -7.07 -3.71
CA ALA A 64 -0.72 -5.85 -3.92
C ALA A 64 0.23 -4.63 -3.98
N THR A 65 0.70 -4.29 -5.17
CA THR A 65 1.68 -3.21 -5.36
C THR A 65 1.01 -1.83 -5.36
N VAL A 66 1.52 -0.90 -4.54
CA VAL A 66 1.10 0.51 -4.55
C VAL A 66 2.11 1.38 -5.31
N ALA A 67 1.82 2.68 -5.44
CA ALA A 67 2.69 3.65 -6.10
C ALA A 67 4.12 3.66 -5.53
N LEU A 68 5.08 4.12 -6.33
CA LEU A 68 6.45 4.40 -5.91
C LEU A 68 6.45 5.35 -4.69
N ASN A 69 7.21 5.00 -3.65
CA ASN A 69 7.23 5.66 -2.34
C ASN A 69 5.83 5.78 -1.68
N GLY A 70 4.88 4.95 -2.08
CA GLY A 70 3.47 5.01 -1.69
C GLY A 70 3.15 4.43 -0.30
N ALA A 71 4.04 4.54 0.69
CA ALA A 71 3.87 3.92 2.01
C ALA A 71 2.54 4.32 2.70
N LYS A 72 2.12 5.58 2.51
CA LYS A 72 0.82 6.06 3.00
C LYS A 72 -0.35 5.27 2.41
N ASN A 73 -0.33 5.02 1.10
CA ASN A 73 -1.37 4.25 0.43
C ASN A 73 -1.33 2.78 0.84
N ALA A 74 -0.15 2.21 1.11
CA ALA A 74 -0.04 0.86 1.65
C ALA A 74 -0.72 0.74 3.02
N GLY A 75 -0.53 1.71 3.92
CA GLY A 75 -1.23 1.75 5.20
C GLY A 75 -2.74 1.87 5.05
N ILE A 76 -3.21 2.73 4.14
CA ILE A 76 -4.64 2.88 3.84
C ILE A 76 -5.24 1.59 3.26
N LEU A 77 -4.52 0.93 2.34
CA LEU A 77 -4.95 -0.34 1.76
C LEU A 77 -4.99 -1.46 2.82
N ALA A 78 -3.98 -1.55 3.70
CA ALA A 78 -4.00 -2.49 4.81
C ALA A 78 -5.21 -2.26 5.73
N ALA A 79 -5.51 -1.00 6.06
CA ALA A 79 -6.68 -0.66 6.85
C ALA A 79 -8.00 -0.98 6.13
N GLN A 80 -8.06 -0.86 4.79
CA GLN A 80 -9.22 -1.29 4.01
C GLN A 80 -9.40 -2.81 4.02
N ILE A 81 -8.30 -3.58 3.92
CA ILE A 81 -8.33 -5.04 4.02
C ILE A 81 -8.84 -5.46 5.41
N ILE A 82 -8.29 -4.88 6.49
CA ILE A 82 -8.76 -5.15 7.87
C ILE A 82 -10.23 -4.72 8.03
N GLY A 83 -10.58 -3.54 7.54
CA GLY A 83 -11.94 -3.00 7.59
C GLY A 83 -12.98 -3.76 6.76
N SER A 84 -12.58 -4.74 5.94
CA SER A 84 -13.52 -5.65 5.29
C SER A 84 -14.23 -6.55 6.29
N ASN A 85 -13.60 -6.83 7.43
CA ASN A 85 -14.13 -7.69 8.49
C ASN A 85 -14.21 -7.00 9.87
N ASP A 86 -13.52 -5.87 10.07
CA ASP A 86 -13.60 -5.06 11.30
C ASP A 86 -14.43 -3.79 11.06
N LYS A 87 -15.62 -3.71 11.70
CA LYS A 87 -16.55 -2.58 11.56
C LYS A 87 -16.02 -1.27 12.14
N ALA A 88 -15.22 -1.31 13.19
CA ALA A 88 -14.63 -0.10 13.78
C ALA A 88 -13.58 0.50 12.83
N VAL A 89 -12.73 -0.34 12.22
CA VAL A 89 -11.77 0.09 11.20
C VAL A 89 -12.48 0.58 9.94
N GLN A 90 -13.54 -0.12 9.52
CA GLN A 90 -14.37 0.31 8.38
C GLN A 90 -14.92 1.72 8.57
N ALA A 91 -15.49 2.03 9.74
CA ALA A 91 -16.02 3.35 10.06
C ALA A 91 -14.94 4.44 10.00
N ARG A 92 -13.73 4.16 10.50
CA ARG A 92 -12.58 5.08 10.42
C ARG A 92 -12.17 5.36 8.97
N ILE A 93 -12.19 4.34 8.10
CA ILE A 93 -11.89 4.52 6.68
C ILE A 93 -12.96 5.34 5.97
N ILE A 94 -14.24 5.15 6.30
CA ILE A 94 -15.35 5.97 5.76
C ILE A 94 -15.15 7.44 6.17
N ALA A 95 -14.91 7.70 7.45
CA ALA A 95 -14.66 9.05 7.97
C ALA A 95 -13.43 9.71 7.30
N PHE A 96 -12.35 8.95 7.12
CA PHE A 96 -11.17 9.42 6.41
C PHE A 96 -11.49 9.83 4.97
N LYS A 97 -12.24 9.01 4.21
CA LYS A 97 -12.65 9.34 2.83
C LYS A 97 -13.55 10.57 2.77
N LEU A 98 -14.46 10.75 3.74
CA LEU A 98 -15.28 11.96 3.84
C LEU A 98 -14.41 13.21 4.07
N SER A 99 -13.42 13.14 4.96
CA SER A 99 -12.50 14.25 5.19
C SER A 99 -11.68 14.63 3.94
N LEU A 100 -11.35 13.65 3.08
CA LEU A 100 -10.65 13.93 1.82
C LEU A 100 -11.56 14.67 0.84
N LYS A 101 -12.82 14.28 0.74
CA LYS A 101 -13.83 14.99 -0.07
C LYS A 101 -13.97 16.44 0.39
N GLU A 102 -14.09 16.68 1.69
CA GLU A 102 -14.18 18.02 2.26
C GLU A 102 -12.96 18.87 1.94
N LYS A 103 -11.75 18.30 2.07
CA LYS A 103 -10.50 18.99 1.69
C LYS A 103 -10.48 19.40 0.22
N VAL A 104 -10.92 18.53 -0.69
CA VAL A 104 -10.98 18.86 -2.12
C VAL A 104 -11.97 20.00 -2.38
N ILE A 105 -13.16 19.96 -1.78
CA ILE A 105 -14.16 21.02 -1.89
C ILE A 105 -13.61 22.35 -1.36
N GLN A 106 -12.92 22.32 -0.22
CA GLN A 106 -12.34 23.52 0.36
C GLN A 106 -11.23 24.10 -0.52
N SER A 107 -10.28 23.28 -0.96
CA SER A 107 -9.21 23.73 -1.88
C SER A 107 -9.76 24.30 -3.19
N SER A 108 -10.87 23.75 -3.71
CA SER A 108 -11.53 24.28 -4.91
C SER A 108 -12.13 25.66 -4.68
N LYS A 109 -12.79 25.89 -3.53
CA LYS A 109 -13.32 27.21 -3.15
C LYS A 109 -12.20 28.24 -2.98
N ASP A 110 -11.07 27.84 -2.40
CA ASP A 110 -9.95 28.74 -2.15
C ASP A 110 -9.23 29.14 -3.46
N LEU A 111 -9.17 28.24 -4.44
CA LEU A 111 -8.66 28.55 -5.78
C LEU A 111 -9.57 29.53 -6.53
N GLN A 112 -10.89 29.40 -6.43
CA GLN A 112 -11.84 30.34 -7.06
C GLN A 112 -11.83 31.74 -6.44
N LYS A 113 -11.29 31.89 -5.23
CA LYS A 113 -11.14 33.18 -4.54
C LYS A 113 -9.81 33.88 -4.82
N LYS A 114 -8.84 33.21 -5.46
CA LYS A 114 -7.62 33.88 -5.90
C LYS A 114 -7.94 34.71 -7.16
N PRO A 115 -7.56 36.00 -7.19
CA PRO A 115 -7.75 36.85 -8.37
C PRO A 115 -6.95 36.34 -9.57
#